data_AF-A0A146K6B0-F1
#
_entry.id   AF-A0A146K6B0-F1
#
_cell.length_a   1.000
_cell.length_b   1.000
_cell.length_c   1.000
_cell.angle_alpha   90.00
_cell.angle_beta   90.00
_cell.angle_gamma   90.00
#
_symmetry.space_group_name_H-M   'P 1'
#
loop_
_entity.id
_entity.type
_entity.pdbx_description
1 polymer ?
#
loop_
_entity_poly.entity_id
_entity_poly.type
_entity_poly.pdbx_seq_one_letter_code
_entity_poly.pdbx_strand_id
1 'polypeptide(L)'
;LKKRTKQQTIQYPQKAIQPIQQKEQLKEENKTAINLVSRMMGAAVISGGYVFRFMGAIPSLLLILATVLIYVILNNYYIDAFYYTNTKTFRDLTQLLFTRKMAVMFDVVVIFLAIGTLTSIQVISSKAVMNLIYKYSALQMKADHLKLIIRPFLALTILFPMSLLKNTKQLAMVSPFSVAAITTTIVSVFIYFMRSFFQQNSVCSFGDQPIYNDYR
;
A
#
# COMPACT_ATOMS: atom_id res chain seq x y z
N LEU A 1 -4.31 -3.91 69.53
CA LEU A 1 -3.15 -4.62 68.94
C LEU A 1 -3.26 -4.61 67.42
N LYS A 2 -2.54 -3.68 66.77
CA LYS A 2 -2.61 -3.32 65.35
C LYS A 2 -1.36 -3.86 64.66
N LYS A 3 -1.46 -4.98 63.93
CA LYS A 3 -0.35 -5.49 63.10
C LYS A 3 -0.50 -4.93 61.68
N ARG A 4 0.34 -3.94 61.36
CA ARG A 4 0.56 -3.43 60.00
C ARG A 4 1.49 -4.41 59.27
N THR A 5 0.97 -5.11 58.26
CA THR A 5 1.80 -5.86 57.31
C THR A 5 2.25 -4.90 56.23
N LYS A 6 3.54 -4.55 56.24
CA LYS A 6 4.20 -3.79 55.18
C LYS A 6 4.36 -4.71 53.97
N GLN A 7 3.65 -4.45 52.87
CA GLN A 7 4.02 -4.99 51.56
C GLN A 7 5.19 -4.16 51.02
N GLN A 8 6.35 -4.80 50.89
CA GLN A 8 7.52 -4.25 50.22
C GLN A 8 7.20 -4.11 48.73
N THR A 9 7.24 -2.87 48.25
CA THR A 9 7.27 -2.55 46.83
C THR A 9 8.56 -3.10 46.24
N ILE A 10 8.45 -4.14 45.41
CA ILE A 10 9.57 -4.62 44.60
C ILE A 10 9.80 -3.57 43.51
N GLN A 11 10.81 -2.74 43.71
CA GLN A 11 11.25 -1.74 42.76
C GLN A 11 12.14 -2.43 41.72
N TYR A 12 11.56 -2.79 40.57
CA TYR A 12 12.34 -3.27 39.42
C TYR A 12 13.30 -2.16 38.93
N PRO A 13 14.54 -2.48 38.55
CA PRO A 13 15.52 -1.47 38.13
C PRO A 13 15.09 -0.83 36.79
N GLN A 14 14.52 0.36 36.86
CA GLN A 14 14.05 1.20 35.74
C GLN A 14 15.12 1.49 34.66
N LYS A 15 16.41 1.31 34.98
CA LYS A 15 17.54 1.67 34.10
C LYS A 15 17.85 0.63 33.00
N ALA A 16 17.43 -0.62 33.17
CA ALA A 16 17.64 -1.69 32.17
C ALA A 16 16.46 -1.88 31.21
N ILE A 17 15.29 -1.30 31.53
CA ILE A 17 14.04 -1.42 30.77
C ILE A 17 13.99 -0.40 29.62
N GLN A 18 14.63 0.76 29.78
CA GLN A 18 14.72 1.81 28.75
C GLN A 18 15.38 1.36 27.44
N PRO A 19 16.55 0.67 27.43
CA PRO A 19 17.16 0.24 26.17
C PRO A 19 16.39 -0.89 25.47
N ILE A 20 15.63 -1.69 26.22
CA ILE A 20 14.79 -2.77 25.67
C ILE A 20 13.51 -2.16 25.07
N GLN A 21 12.86 -1.22 25.78
CA GLN A 21 11.70 -0.49 25.27
C GLN A 21 12.04 0.40 24.07
N GLN A 22 13.21 1.06 24.05
CA GLN A 22 13.67 1.81 22.88
C GLN A 22 13.90 0.88 21.68
N LYS A 23 14.53 -0.29 21.87
CA LYS A 23 14.73 -1.26 20.79
C LYS A 23 13.41 -1.83 20.27
N GLU A 24 12.43 -2.08 21.14
CA GLU A 24 11.10 -2.53 20.74
C GLU A 24 10.31 -1.43 20.02
N GLN A 25 10.38 -0.18 20.48
CA GLN A 25 9.77 0.97 19.82
C GLN A 25 10.35 1.23 18.44
N LEU A 26 11.69 1.24 18.31
CA LEU A 26 12.38 1.31 17.01
C LEU A 26 11.97 0.17 16.07
N LYS A 27 11.79 -1.03 16.61
CA LYS A 27 11.40 -2.20 15.81
C LYS A 27 9.96 -2.09 15.30
N GLU A 28 9.03 -1.57 16.10
CA GLU A 28 7.65 -1.32 15.69
C GLU A 28 7.52 -0.12 14.73
N GLU A 29 8.30 0.94 14.93
CA GLU A 29 8.38 2.08 14.02
C GLU A 29 8.91 1.65 12.64
N ASN A 30 10.00 0.87 12.61
CA ASN A 30 10.57 0.33 11.38
C ASN A 30 9.59 -0.56 10.62
N LYS A 31 8.82 -1.41 11.32
CA LYS A 31 7.77 -2.23 10.69
C LYS A 31 6.67 -1.39 10.06
N THR A 32 6.30 -0.30 10.74
CA THR A 32 5.26 0.62 10.26
C THR A 32 5.74 1.37 9.01
N ALA A 33 6.98 1.87 9.03
CA ALA A 33 7.61 2.52 7.89
C ALA A 33 7.72 1.57 6.68
N ILE A 34 8.18 0.33 6.89
CA ILE A 34 8.29 -0.69 5.82
C ILE A 34 6.92 -1.00 5.21
N ASN A 35 5.87 -1.14 6.05
CA ASN A 35 4.51 -1.39 5.56
C ASN A 35 3.97 -0.19 4.77
N LEU A 36 4.25 1.04 5.21
CA LEU A 36 3.87 2.26 4.49
C LEU A 36 4.55 2.32 3.12
N VAL A 37 5.86 2.14 3.08
CA VAL A 37 6.66 2.13 1.84
C VAL A 37 6.18 1.04 0.88
N SER A 38 5.94 -0.18 1.39
CA SER A 38 5.44 -1.30 0.60
C SER A 38 4.12 -0.97 -0.12
N ARG A 39 3.17 -0.34 0.60
CA ARG A 39 1.88 0.06 0.03
C ARG A 39 2.03 1.15 -1.03
N MET A 40 2.85 2.16 -0.77
CA MET A 40 3.08 3.27 -1.70
C MET A 40 3.81 2.81 -2.96
N MET A 41 4.85 2.00 -2.83
CA MET A 41 5.61 1.47 -3.97
C MET A 41 4.77 0.51 -4.83
N GLY A 42 4.00 -0.37 -4.21
CA GLY A 42 3.19 -1.35 -4.94
C GLY A 42 2.20 -0.69 -5.91
N ALA A 43 1.48 0.34 -5.46
CA ALA A 43 0.57 1.09 -6.32
C ALA A 43 1.33 1.86 -7.41
N ALA A 44 2.42 2.56 -7.04
CA ALA A 44 3.19 3.40 -7.96
C ALA A 44 3.86 2.62 -9.10
N VAL A 45 4.39 1.42 -8.83
CA VAL A 45 5.04 0.58 -9.86
C VAL A 45 4.05 0.13 -10.93
N ILE A 46 2.81 -0.19 -10.53
CA ILE A 46 1.79 -0.67 -11.45
C ILE A 46 1.21 0.48 -12.29
N SER A 47 0.93 1.63 -11.67
CA SER A 47 0.37 2.79 -12.38
C SER A 47 1.42 3.58 -13.16
N GLY A 48 2.69 3.54 -12.75
CA GLY A 48 3.77 4.33 -13.33
C GLY A 48 3.90 4.10 -14.83
N GLY A 49 3.96 2.83 -15.26
CA GLY A 49 4.05 2.49 -16.68
C GLY A 49 2.90 3.06 -17.53
N TYR A 50 1.69 3.13 -16.98
CA TYR A 50 0.53 3.73 -17.64
C TYR A 50 0.70 5.25 -17.78
N VAL A 51 1.15 5.94 -16.73
CA VAL A 51 1.35 7.40 -16.76
C VAL A 51 2.43 7.79 -17.78
N PHE A 52 3.56 7.09 -17.79
CA PHE A 52 4.64 7.31 -18.76
C PHE A 52 4.18 7.03 -20.20
N ARG A 53 3.29 6.03 -20.40
CA ARG A 53 2.73 5.70 -21.71
C ARG A 53 1.77 6.78 -22.23
N PHE A 54 0.88 7.29 -21.39
CA PHE A 54 -0.16 8.24 -21.82
C PHE A 54 0.35 9.67 -21.96
N MET A 55 1.22 10.13 -21.07
CA MET A 55 1.72 11.50 -21.09
C MET A 55 3.06 11.63 -21.83
N GLY A 56 3.84 10.55 -21.94
CA GLY A 56 5.23 10.61 -22.38
C GLY A 56 6.18 10.95 -21.24
N ALA A 57 7.49 10.76 -21.46
CA ALA A 57 8.47 10.72 -20.39
C ALA A 57 8.71 12.03 -19.64
N ILE A 58 8.75 13.17 -20.36
CA ILE A 58 9.04 14.48 -19.77
C ILE A 58 7.87 14.98 -18.89
N PRO A 59 6.62 15.03 -19.37
CA PRO A 59 5.51 15.54 -18.56
C PRO A 59 5.16 14.63 -17.38
N SER A 60 5.31 13.31 -17.51
CA SER A 60 5.12 12.39 -16.38
C SER A 60 6.16 12.63 -15.27
N LEU A 61 7.41 12.93 -15.63
CA LEU A 61 8.48 13.20 -14.66
C LEU A 61 8.24 14.51 -13.92
N LEU A 62 7.81 15.56 -14.63
CA LEU A 62 7.39 16.83 -14.03
C LEU A 62 6.20 16.64 -13.07
N LEU A 63 5.20 15.85 -13.48
CA LEU A 63 4.01 15.59 -12.65
C LEU A 63 4.36 14.80 -11.39
N ILE A 64 5.23 13.79 -11.50
CA ILE A 64 5.73 13.04 -10.33
C ILE A 64 6.48 13.99 -9.39
N LEU A 65 7.38 14.82 -9.90
CA LEU A 65 8.16 15.76 -9.09
C LEU A 65 7.26 16.77 -8.37
N ALA A 66 6.28 17.35 -9.07
CA ALA A 66 5.30 18.24 -8.46
C ALA A 66 4.48 17.54 -7.37
N THR A 67 4.04 16.31 -7.62
CA THR A 67 3.27 15.52 -6.65
C THR A 67 4.09 15.21 -5.39
N VAL A 68 5.35 14.82 -5.55
CA VAL A 68 6.26 14.54 -4.42
C VAL A 68 6.50 15.81 -3.61
N LEU A 69 6.73 16.95 -4.27
CA LEU A 69 6.98 18.22 -3.59
C LEU A 69 5.76 18.67 -2.78
N ILE A 70 4.56 18.61 -3.37
CA ILE A 70 3.29 18.89 -2.67
C ILE A 70 3.12 17.94 -1.49
N TYR A 71 3.37 16.64 -1.68
CA TYR A 71 3.23 15.64 -0.62
C TYR A 71 4.17 15.87 0.58
N VAL A 72 5.42 16.24 0.31
CA VAL A 72 6.41 16.55 1.36
C VAL A 72 5.99 17.81 2.14
N ILE A 73 5.57 18.87 1.42
CA ILE A 73 5.10 20.10 2.05
C ILE A 73 3.90 19.83 2.95
N LEU A 74 2.88 19.12 2.44
CA LEU A 74 1.69 18.79 3.22
C LEU A 74 2.04 17.95 4.44
N ASN A 75 2.89 16.93 4.31
CA ASN A 75 3.29 16.10 5.45
C ASN A 75 4.01 16.90 6.53
N ASN A 76 4.87 17.85 6.14
CA ASN A 76 5.56 18.69 7.12
C ASN A 76 4.55 19.51 7.94
N TYR A 77 3.60 20.16 7.26
CA TYR A 77 2.52 20.88 7.96
C TYR A 77 1.65 19.97 8.83
N TYR A 78 1.39 18.72 8.41
CA TYR A 78 0.65 17.75 9.21
C TYR A 78 1.42 17.35 10.47
N ILE A 79 2.72 17.07 10.35
CA ILE A 79 3.57 16.70 11.48
C ILE A 79 3.62 17.85 12.49
N ASP A 80 3.82 19.08 12.02
CA ASP A 80 3.81 20.28 12.85
C ASP A 80 2.47 20.44 13.57
N ALA A 81 1.35 20.28 12.85
CA ALA A 81 0.03 20.38 13.44
C ALA A 81 -0.22 19.32 14.54
N PHE A 82 0.26 18.09 14.35
CA PHE A 82 0.22 17.06 15.40
C PHE A 82 1.09 17.40 16.60
N TYR A 83 2.29 17.95 16.36
CA TYR A 83 3.21 18.35 17.42
C TYR A 83 2.63 19.48 18.29
N TYR A 84 2.05 20.50 17.67
CA TYR A 84 1.48 21.64 18.39
C TYR A 84 0.18 21.33 19.13
N THR A 85 -0.65 20.43 18.58
CA THR A 85 -1.95 20.11 19.17
C THR A 85 -1.92 18.96 20.17
N ASN A 86 -0.82 18.18 20.24
CA ASN A 86 -0.69 16.96 21.05
C ASN A 86 -1.85 15.96 20.85
N THR A 87 -2.48 15.98 19.68
CA THR A 87 -3.57 15.07 19.34
C THR A 87 -3.00 13.73 18.89
N LYS A 88 -3.69 12.63 19.21
CA LYS A 88 -3.23 11.27 18.86
C LYS A 88 -3.88 10.71 17.61
N THR A 89 -4.99 11.29 17.17
CA THR A 89 -5.75 10.81 16.02
C THR A 89 -6.01 11.93 15.02
N PHE A 90 -6.06 11.56 13.74
CA PHE A 90 -6.37 12.49 12.65
C PHE A 90 -7.74 13.14 12.80
N ARG A 91 -8.70 12.40 13.36
CA ARG A 91 -10.04 12.91 13.65
C ARG A 91 -10.01 13.99 14.75
N ASP A 92 -9.24 13.79 15.81
CA ASP A 92 -9.11 14.78 16.87
C ASP A 92 -8.39 16.04 16.36
N LEU A 93 -7.36 15.87 15.54
CA LEU A 93 -6.65 16.98 14.89
C LEU A 93 -7.59 17.80 14.00
N THR A 94 -8.39 17.15 13.16
CA THR A 94 -9.32 17.82 12.25
C THR A 94 -10.48 18.47 12.98
N GLN A 95 -10.96 17.90 14.09
CA GLN A 95 -11.98 18.54 14.94
C GLN A 95 -11.45 19.76 15.70
N LEU A 96 -10.15 19.82 15.97
CA LEU A 96 -9.53 20.94 16.67
C LEU A 96 -9.17 22.09 15.71
N LEU A 97 -8.74 21.76 14.49
CA LEU A 97 -8.39 22.74 13.46
C LEU A 97 -9.60 23.25 12.67
N PHE A 98 -10.65 22.43 12.51
CA PHE A 98 -11.84 22.78 11.73
C PHE A 98 -13.13 22.56 12.52
N THR A 99 -14.25 23.09 12.03
CA THR A 99 -15.57 22.82 12.60
C THR A 99 -15.91 21.32 12.52
N ARG A 100 -16.66 20.81 13.51
CA ARG A 100 -17.13 19.41 13.58
C ARG A 100 -17.73 18.86 12.27
N LYS A 101 -18.40 19.70 11.48
CA LYS A 101 -18.96 19.32 10.16
C LYS A 101 -17.88 19.00 9.12
N MET A 102 -16.79 19.78 9.09
CA MET A 102 -15.66 19.56 8.17
C MET A 102 -14.88 18.30 8.55
N ALA A 103 -14.69 18.04 9.85
CA ALA A 103 -14.06 16.80 10.31
C ALA A 103 -14.83 15.55 9.82
N VAL A 104 -16.17 15.57 9.86
CA VAL A 104 -16.99 14.49 9.33
C VAL A 104 -16.85 14.35 7.81
N MET A 105 -16.80 15.46 7.06
CA MET A 105 -16.55 15.40 5.61
C MET A 105 -15.19 14.78 5.30
N PHE A 106 -14.13 15.16 6.02
CA PHE A 106 -12.81 14.56 5.87
C PHE A 106 -12.82 13.06 6.14
N ASP A 107 -13.48 12.61 7.21
CA ASP A 107 -13.64 11.18 7.52
C ASP A 107 -14.32 10.44 6.35
N VAL A 108 -15.39 10.99 5.78
CA VAL A 108 -16.09 10.39 4.64
C VAL A 108 -15.17 10.29 3.42
N VAL A 109 -14.43 11.35 3.08
CA VAL A 109 -13.49 11.36 1.95
C VAL A 109 -12.39 10.31 2.13
N VAL A 110 -11.83 10.19 3.33
CA VAL A 110 -10.80 9.19 3.65
C VAL A 110 -11.35 7.77 3.52
N ILE A 111 -12.58 7.52 3.97
CA ILE A 111 -13.24 6.21 3.82
C ILE A 111 -13.46 5.88 2.33
N PHE A 112 -13.96 6.82 1.54
CA PHE A 112 -14.14 6.63 0.09
C PHE A 112 -12.81 6.35 -0.61
N LEU A 113 -11.74 7.06 -0.25
CA LEU A 113 -10.40 6.83 -0.79
C LEU A 113 -9.88 5.43 -0.43
N ALA A 114 -10.10 4.98 0.81
CA ALA A 114 -9.71 3.64 1.25
C ALA A 114 -10.46 2.54 0.47
N ILE A 115 -11.77 2.69 0.27
CA ILE A 115 -12.57 1.73 -0.51
C ILE A 115 -12.14 1.73 -1.99
N GLY A 116 -11.92 2.91 -2.58
CA GLY A 116 -11.48 3.05 -3.97
C GLY A 116 -10.10 2.43 -4.22
N THR A 117 -9.16 2.60 -3.29
CA THR A 117 -7.82 1.99 -3.39
C THR A 117 -7.88 0.47 -3.25
N LEU A 118 -8.67 -0.06 -2.30
CA LEU A 118 -8.88 -1.50 -2.12
C LEU A 118 -9.49 -2.16 -3.37
N THR A 119 -10.54 -1.56 -3.93
CA THR A 119 -11.19 -2.08 -5.14
C THR A 119 -10.25 -2.05 -6.36
N SER A 120 -9.45 -0.99 -6.51
CA SER A 120 -8.46 -0.88 -7.59
C SER A 120 -7.40 -1.97 -7.51
N ILE A 121 -6.81 -2.17 -6.33
CA ILE A 121 -5.80 -3.22 -6.10
C ILE A 121 -6.42 -4.60 -6.36
N GLN A 122 -7.68 -4.81 -5.99
CA GLN A 122 -8.39 -6.07 -6.20
C GLN A 122 -8.66 -6.38 -7.68
N VAL A 123 -9.01 -5.37 -8.47
CA VAL A 123 -9.20 -5.55 -9.92
C VAL A 123 -7.88 -5.90 -10.60
N ILE A 124 -6.78 -5.24 -10.21
CA ILE A 124 -5.45 -5.49 -10.76
C ILE A 124 -4.97 -6.90 -10.39
N SER A 125 -5.10 -7.30 -9.13
CA SER A 125 -4.70 -8.63 -8.67
C SER A 125 -5.49 -9.73 -9.38
N SER A 126 -6.80 -9.54 -9.55
CA SER A 126 -7.65 -10.49 -10.29
C SER A 126 -7.20 -10.66 -11.74
N LYS A 127 -6.84 -9.57 -12.44
CA LYS A 127 -6.29 -9.63 -13.80
C LYS A 127 -4.96 -10.40 -13.85
N ALA A 128 -4.07 -10.18 -12.89
CA ALA A 128 -2.79 -10.88 -12.83
C ALA A 128 -2.98 -12.40 -12.63
N VAL A 129 -3.89 -12.80 -11.74
CA VAL A 129 -4.23 -14.21 -11.51
C VAL A 129 -4.86 -14.84 -12.74
N MET A 130 -5.79 -14.15 -13.40
CA MET A 130 -6.37 -14.61 -14.66
C MET A 130 -5.31 -14.84 -15.74
N ASN A 131 -4.38 -13.91 -15.91
CA ASN A 131 -3.30 -14.05 -16.90
C ASN A 131 -2.39 -15.24 -16.58
N LEU A 132 -2.15 -15.53 -15.30
CA LEU A 132 -1.38 -16.70 -14.89
C LEU A 132 -2.15 -17.99 -15.24
N ILE A 133 -3.44 -18.05 -14.93
CA ILE A 133 -4.28 -19.20 -15.26
C ILE A 133 -4.32 -19.43 -16.78
N TYR A 134 -4.53 -18.40 -17.60
CA TYR A 134 -4.53 -18.54 -19.05
C TYR A 134 -3.18 -19.00 -19.63
N LYS A 135 -2.07 -18.59 -19.02
CA LYS A 135 -0.73 -18.96 -19.49
C LYS A 135 -0.36 -20.41 -19.15
N TYR A 136 -0.82 -20.91 -17.99
CA TYR A 136 -0.44 -22.24 -17.49
C TYR A 136 -1.52 -23.30 -17.64
N SER A 137 -2.76 -22.93 -17.94
CA SER A 137 -3.85 -23.87 -18.19
C SER A 137 -4.34 -23.73 -19.63
N ALA A 138 -4.50 -24.86 -20.33
CA ALA A 138 -5.15 -24.93 -21.64
C ALA A 138 -6.69 -24.74 -21.55
N LEU A 139 -7.19 -24.19 -20.44
CA LEU A 139 -8.61 -23.97 -20.20
C LEU A 139 -9.08 -22.78 -21.03
N GLN A 140 -9.50 -23.06 -22.27
CA GLN A 140 -10.30 -22.14 -23.09
C GLN A 140 -11.75 -22.04 -22.56
N MET A 141 -11.92 -21.88 -21.25
CA MET A 141 -13.21 -21.52 -20.68
C MET A 141 -13.60 -20.14 -21.23
N LYS A 142 -14.87 -19.95 -21.60
CA LYS A 142 -15.41 -18.65 -22.02
C LYS A 142 -14.97 -17.57 -21.02
N ALA A 143 -14.21 -16.58 -21.52
CA ALA A 143 -13.49 -15.61 -20.70
C ALA A 143 -14.38 -14.85 -19.70
N ASP A 144 -15.67 -14.75 -19.98
CA ASP A 144 -16.62 -14.00 -19.17
C ASP A 144 -17.12 -14.75 -17.94
N HIS A 145 -17.27 -16.08 -18.01
CA HIS A 145 -17.61 -16.89 -16.84
C HIS A 145 -16.44 -16.98 -15.85
N LEU A 146 -15.21 -17.06 -16.36
CA LEU A 146 -14.01 -17.09 -15.52
C LEU A 146 -13.79 -15.75 -14.78
N LYS A 147 -14.02 -14.61 -15.45
CA LYS A 147 -13.99 -13.27 -14.83
C LYS A 147 -15.00 -13.14 -13.69
N LEU A 148 -16.22 -13.62 -13.90
CA LEU A 148 -17.31 -13.53 -12.95
C LEU A 148 -17.04 -14.34 -11.68
N ILE A 149 -16.32 -15.46 -11.78
CA ILE A 149 -16.02 -16.35 -10.65
C ILE A 149 -14.76 -15.91 -9.90
N ILE A 150 -13.68 -15.57 -10.62
CA ILE A 150 -12.39 -15.26 -9.99
C ILE A 150 -12.46 -13.98 -9.16
N ARG A 151 -13.14 -12.94 -9.66
CA ARG A 151 -13.23 -11.64 -8.95
C ARG A 151 -13.85 -11.73 -7.54
N PRO A 152 -15.06 -12.30 -7.37
CA PRO A 152 -15.66 -12.45 -6.05
C PRO A 152 -14.91 -13.50 -5.20
N PHE A 153 -14.37 -14.56 -5.81
CA PHE A 153 -13.59 -15.55 -5.07
C PHE A 153 -12.31 -14.95 -4.46
N LEU A 154 -11.60 -14.12 -5.23
CA LEU A 154 -10.41 -13.43 -4.74
C LEU A 154 -10.79 -12.38 -3.68
N ALA A 155 -11.98 -11.77 -3.80
CA ALA A 155 -12.45 -10.78 -2.82
C ALA A 155 -12.79 -11.46 -1.50
N LEU A 156 -13.50 -12.59 -1.56
CA LEU A 156 -13.81 -13.40 -0.40
C LEU A 156 -12.54 -13.93 0.27
N THR A 157 -11.58 -14.43 -0.50
CA THR A 157 -10.37 -15.06 0.06
C THR A 157 -9.39 -14.05 0.65
N ILE A 158 -9.34 -12.81 0.14
CA ILE A 158 -8.36 -11.80 0.60
C ILE A 158 -8.98 -10.77 1.55
N LEU A 159 -10.14 -10.19 1.22
CA LEU A 159 -10.74 -9.11 2.03
C LEU A 159 -11.40 -9.62 3.30
N PHE A 160 -11.99 -10.82 3.27
CA PHE A 160 -12.67 -11.40 4.43
C PHE A 160 -11.70 -11.69 5.60
N PRO A 161 -10.57 -12.40 5.43
CA PRO A 161 -9.65 -12.63 6.54
C PRO A 161 -9.01 -11.32 7.02
N MET A 162 -8.76 -10.37 6.12
CA MET A 162 -8.23 -9.07 6.50
C MET A 162 -9.20 -8.26 7.38
N SER A 163 -10.51 -8.43 7.18
CA SER A 163 -11.55 -7.80 7.99
C SER A 163 -11.69 -8.46 9.38
N LEU A 164 -11.29 -9.73 9.52
CA LEU A 164 -11.27 -10.46 10.79
C LEU A 164 -9.99 -10.25 11.61
N LEU A 165 -8.94 -9.67 11.03
CA LEU A 165 -7.65 -9.47 11.69
C LEU A 165 -7.74 -8.35 12.74
N LYS A 166 -7.82 -8.73 14.02
CA LYS A 166 -7.75 -7.78 15.16
C LYS A 166 -6.32 -7.33 15.51
N ASN A 167 -5.30 -8.03 15.02
CA ASN A 167 -3.89 -7.78 15.36
C ASN A 167 -3.08 -7.31 14.15
N THR A 168 -2.61 -6.06 14.18
CA THR A 168 -1.74 -5.45 13.16
C THR A 168 -0.35 -6.09 13.08
N LYS A 169 0.07 -6.84 14.10
CA LYS A 169 1.35 -7.56 14.15
C LYS A 169 1.49 -8.62 13.05
N GLN A 170 0.39 -9.30 12.70
CA GLN A 170 0.40 -10.31 11.63
C GLN A 170 0.57 -9.66 10.26
N LEU A 171 0.04 -8.44 10.08
CA LEU A 171 0.17 -7.71 8.83
C LEU A 171 1.61 -7.24 8.58
N ALA A 172 2.32 -6.84 9.64
CA ALA A 172 3.74 -6.49 9.57
C ALA A 172 4.66 -7.67 9.23
N MET A 173 4.19 -8.92 9.42
CA MET A 173 4.96 -10.12 9.05
C MET A 173 4.91 -10.39 7.54
N VAL A 174 3.85 -9.95 6.86
CA VAL A 174 3.65 -10.14 5.41
C VAL A 174 4.29 -9.01 4.58
N SER A 175 4.45 -7.80 5.16
CA SER A 175 5.04 -6.66 4.47
C SER A 175 6.44 -6.90 3.85
N PRO A 176 7.41 -7.60 4.48
CA PRO A 176 8.71 -7.82 3.85
C PRO A 176 8.61 -8.68 2.58
N PHE A 177 7.68 -9.63 2.51
CA PHE A 177 7.44 -10.43 1.31
C PHE A 177 6.95 -9.56 0.15
N SER A 178 6.06 -8.60 0.43
CA SER A 178 5.59 -7.65 -0.58
C SER A 178 6.71 -6.73 -1.07
N VAL A 179 7.58 -6.26 -0.18
CA VAL A 179 8.75 -5.45 -0.58
C VAL A 179 9.69 -6.25 -1.46
N ALA A 180 9.98 -7.50 -1.11
CA ALA A 180 10.80 -8.39 -1.94
C ALA A 180 10.20 -8.57 -3.35
N ALA A 181 8.91 -8.83 -3.46
CA ALA A 181 8.22 -8.98 -4.76
C ALA A 181 8.27 -7.70 -5.62
N ILE A 182 8.10 -6.52 -5.00
CA ILE A 182 8.22 -5.23 -5.69
C ILE A 182 9.64 -5.04 -6.21
N THR A 183 10.65 -5.28 -5.36
CA THR A 183 12.06 -5.17 -5.74
C THR A 183 12.41 -6.12 -6.89
N THR A 184 11.95 -7.38 -6.84
CA THR A 184 12.13 -8.33 -7.94
C THR A 184 11.50 -7.82 -9.23
N THR A 185 10.33 -7.18 -9.16
CA THR A 185 9.66 -6.59 -10.33
C THR A 185 10.50 -5.46 -10.94
N ILE A 186 11.01 -4.54 -10.11
CA ILE A 186 11.86 -3.43 -10.56
C ILE A 186 13.13 -3.95 -11.25
N VAL A 187 13.82 -4.91 -10.62
CA VAL A 187 15.02 -5.53 -11.19
C VAL A 187 14.71 -6.23 -12.51
N SER A 188 13.59 -6.96 -12.58
CA SER A 188 13.16 -7.63 -13.81
C SER A 188 12.93 -6.63 -14.94
N VAL A 189 12.18 -5.54 -14.67
CA VAL A 189 11.94 -4.47 -15.66
C VAL A 189 13.25 -3.85 -16.14
N PHE A 190 14.20 -3.60 -15.23
CA PHE A 190 15.51 -3.05 -15.58
C PHE A 190 16.32 -3.98 -16.49
N ILE A 191 16.35 -5.29 -16.19
CA ILE A 191 17.02 -6.28 -17.03
C ILE A 191 16.37 -6.36 -18.41
N TYR A 192 15.03 -6.38 -18.49
CA TYR A 192 14.32 -6.38 -19.78
C TYR A 192 14.61 -5.12 -20.59
N PHE A 193 14.64 -3.95 -19.95
CA PHE A 193 15.00 -2.69 -20.59
C PHE A 193 16.42 -2.72 -21.15
N MET A 194 17.41 -3.15 -20.35
CA MET A 194 18.80 -3.26 -20.80
C MET A 194 18.94 -4.22 -21.97
N ARG A 195 18.33 -5.41 -21.89
CA ARG A 195 18.35 -6.37 -23.00
C ARG A 195 17.75 -5.77 -24.27
N SER A 196 16.66 -5.04 -24.14
CA SER A 196 16.01 -4.38 -25.28
C SER A 196 16.88 -3.28 -25.89
N PHE A 197 17.59 -2.51 -25.06
CA PHE A 197 18.50 -1.45 -25.50
C PHE A 197 19.71 -2.01 -26.28
N PHE A 198 20.30 -3.11 -25.80
CA PHE A 198 21.44 -3.75 -26.46
C PHE A 198 21.08 -4.47 -27.76
N GLN A 199 19.83 -4.92 -27.94
CA GLN A 199 19.44 -5.71 -29.10
C GLN A 199 19.00 -4.88 -30.32
N GLN A 200 18.99 -3.54 -30.28
CA GLN A 200 18.52 -2.64 -31.37
C GLN A 200 17.17 -3.01 -32.01
N ASN A 201 16.43 -3.94 -31.41
CA ASN A 201 15.08 -4.28 -31.81
C ASN A 201 14.19 -3.17 -31.28
N SER A 202 13.43 -2.54 -32.19
CA SER A 202 12.41 -1.57 -31.85
C SER A 202 11.55 -2.14 -30.70
N VAL A 203 11.60 -1.45 -29.56
CA VAL A 203 10.92 -1.82 -28.31
C VAL A 203 9.40 -1.77 -28.45
N CYS A 204 8.91 -1.41 -29.64
CA CYS A 204 7.52 -1.36 -30.02
C CYS A 204 7.34 -1.97 -31.42
N SER A 205 7.32 -3.30 -31.54
CA SER A 205 6.35 -3.88 -32.46
C SER A 205 5.04 -3.92 -31.68
N PHE A 206 4.20 -2.91 -31.90
CA PHE A 206 2.80 -2.99 -31.58
C PHE A 206 2.19 -4.01 -32.54
N GLY A 207 2.51 -5.29 -32.31
CA GLY A 207 1.77 -6.39 -32.87
C GLY A 207 0.37 -6.28 -32.30
N ASP A 208 -0.57 -5.98 -33.18
CA ASP A 208 -1.99 -6.25 -33.02
C ASP A 208 -2.13 -7.64 -32.38
N GLN A 209 -2.23 -7.70 -31.06
CA GLN A 209 -3.08 -8.73 -30.51
C GLN A 209 -4.45 -8.40 -31.10
N PRO A 210 -5.12 -9.32 -31.81
CA PRO A 210 -6.50 -9.11 -32.17
C PRO A 210 -7.23 -8.90 -30.86
N ILE A 211 -7.50 -7.62 -30.57
CA ILE A 211 -8.62 -7.19 -29.78
C ILE A 211 -9.77 -7.92 -30.47
N TYR A 212 -10.31 -8.93 -29.79
CA TYR A 212 -11.61 -9.47 -30.10
C TYR A 212 -12.54 -8.26 -30.18
N ASN A 213 -12.76 -7.81 -31.41
CA ASN A 213 -13.87 -6.98 -31.83
C ASN A 213 -15.11 -7.80 -31.53
N ASP A 214 -15.63 -7.67 -30.31
CA ASP A 214 -17.04 -7.99 -30.05
C ASP A 214 -17.51 -7.20 -28.83
N TYR A 215 -17.69 -5.90 -29.04
CA TYR A 215 -18.67 -5.11 -28.31
C TYR A 215 -19.51 -4.37 -29.36
N ARG A 216 -20.35 -5.14 -30.06
CA ARG A 216 -21.62 -4.67 -30.58
C ARG A 216 -22.74 -5.47 -29.93
#